data_AF-A0A3R7LQD1-F1
#
_entry.id   AF-A0A3R7LQD1-F1
#
_cell.length_a   1.000
_cell.length_b   1.000
_cell.length_c   1.000
_cell.angle_alpha   90.00
_cell.angle_beta   90.00
_cell.angle_gamma   90.00
#
_symmetry.space_group_name_H-M   'P 1'
#
loop_
_entity.id
_entity.type
_entity.pdbx_description
1 polymer ?
#
loop_
_entity_poly.entity_id
_entity_poly.type
_entity_poly.pdbx_seq_one_letter_code
_entity_poly.pdbx_strand_id
1 'polypeptide(L)'
;MQQLRSGEAAKVAGFIIASAAAGILLRSLLLRYNRWFEKDSRSGGNCFFGSKPNPTIRPVPALRRRGFTREELGEYDGARKSDIYMSVKGVVYEVAPQLYGPGQPYHVYAGHEVSRCLAKSDLTGQEANKDWTHGCSKEEMEALDWWANKFNSKYPVVGWFVPDEDFYTGAEDNTHPSL
;
A
#
# COMPACT_ATOMS: atom_id res chain seq x y z
N MET A 1 -44.66 54.22 27.72
CA MET A 1 -43.77 54.41 26.55
C MET A 1 -42.62 53.41 26.65
N GLN A 2 -42.70 52.28 25.95
CA GLN A 2 -41.54 51.46 25.58
C GLN A 2 -41.98 50.51 24.47
N GLN A 3 -42.12 51.09 23.27
CA GLN A 3 -42.04 50.36 22.02
C GLN A 3 -40.55 50.19 21.68
N LEU A 4 -40.20 49.10 21.00
CA LEU A 4 -38.91 48.71 20.38
C LEU A 4 -38.22 47.50 21.04
N ARG A 5 -38.46 46.31 20.48
CA ARG A 5 -37.48 45.22 20.20
C ARG A 5 -38.21 43.93 19.81
N SER A 6 -38.77 43.87 18.60
CA SER A 6 -39.32 42.61 18.07
C SER A 6 -38.80 42.22 16.68
N GLY A 7 -37.87 42.99 16.10
CA GLY A 7 -37.39 42.78 14.72
C GLY A 7 -36.07 42.01 14.55
N GLU A 8 -35.17 42.02 15.54
CA GLU A 8 -33.81 41.47 15.36
C GLU A 8 -33.63 40.02 15.84
N ALA A 9 -34.49 39.54 16.75
CA ALA A 9 -34.39 38.16 17.27
C ALA A 9 -34.74 37.08 16.22
N ALA A 10 -35.56 37.42 15.22
CA ALA A 10 -36.01 36.46 14.22
C ALA A 10 -34.94 36.13 13.15
N LYS A 11 -34.00 37.04 12.88
CA LYS A 11 -32.95 36.81 11.86
C LYS A 11 -31.78 35.98 12.40
N VAL A 12 -31.41 36.14 13.67
CA VAL A 12 -30.30 35.38 14.28
C VAL A 12 -30.71 33.92 14.57
N ALA A 13 -31.98 33.68 14.92
CA ALA A 13 -32.51 32.33 15.15
C ALA A 13 -32.59 31.47 13.87
N GLY A 14 -32.74 32.08 12.69
CA GLY A 14 -32.81 31.37 11.41
C GLY A 14 -31.47 30.75 10.97
N PHE A 15 -30.34 31.35 11.33
CA PHE A 15 -29.01 30.87 10.90
C PHE A 15 -28.47 29.71 11.73
N ILE A 16 -28.83 29.59 13.02
CA ILE A 16 -28.37 28.48 13.88
C ILE A 16 -29.07 27.16 13.54
N ILE A 17 -30.31 27.21 13.02
CA ILE A 17 -31.04 26.01 12.60
C ILE A 17 -30.45 25.42 11.30
N ALA A 18 -29.87 26.26 10.44
CA ALA A 18 -29.24 25.80 9.20
C ALA A 18 -27.90 25.05 9.41
N SER A 19 -27.13 25.37 10.48
CA SER A 19 -25.86 24.68 10.76
C SER A 19 -26.05 23.29 11.37
N ALA A 20 -27.12 23.06 12.14
CA ALA A 20 -27.41 21.76 12.71
C ALA A 20 -27.78 20.73 11.63
N ALA A 21 -28.58 21.11 10.62
CA ALA A 21 -28.95 20.23 9.52
C ALA A 21 -27.75 19.84 8.63
N ALA A 22 -26.86 20.80 8.33
CA ALA A 22 -25.65 20.54 7.55
C ALA A 22 -24.65 19.65 8.29
N GLY A 23 -24.45 19.85 9.60
CA GLY A 23 -23.62 18.99 10.45
C GLY A 23 -24.19 17.57 10.60
N ILE A 24 -25.51 17.43 10.70
CA ILE A 24 -26.19 16.13 10.72
C ILE A 24 -26.06 15.44 9.35
N LEU A 25 -26.17 16.15 8.23
CA LEU A 25 -25.97 15.58 6.89
C LEU A 25 -24.51 15.20 6.62
N LEU A 26 -23.55 16.02 7.02
CA LEU A 26 -22.12 15.72 6.88
C LEU A 26 -21.68 14.58 7.82
N ARG A 27 -22.20 14.53 9.06
CA ARG A 27 -22.01 13.39 9.97
C ARG A 27 -22.71 12.14 9.46
N SER A 28 -23.87 12.26 8.82
CA SER A 28 -24.56 11.14 8.17
C SER A 28 -23.82 10.65 6.93
N LEU A 29 -23.20 11.55 6.16
CA LEU A 29 -22.37 11.22 5.01
C LEU A 29 -21.02 10.62 5.43
N LEU A 30 -20.36 11.12 6.47
CA LEU A 30 -19.17 10.51 7.08
C LEU A 30 -19.48 9.15 7.72
N LEU A 31 -20.61 9.00 8.43
CA LEU A 31 -21.04 7.71 8.96
C LEU A 31 -21.43 6.73 7.85
N ARG A 32 -22.00 7.20 6.73
CA ARG A 32 -22.23 6.37 5.53
C ARG A 32 -20.93 5.99 4.82
N TYR A 33 -19.96 6.90 4.75
CA TYR A 33 -18.65 6.66 4.16
C TYR A 33 -17.83 5.67 5.00
N ASN A 34 -17.74 5.88 6.32
CA ASN A 34 -17.12 4.91 7.23
C ASN A 34 -17.84 3.56 7.21
N ARG A 35 -19.18 3.54 7.11
CA ARG A 35 -19.93 2.29 7.00
C ARG A 35 -19.77 1.62 5.63
N TRP A 36 -19.53 2.35 4.55
CA TRP A 36 -19.16 1.78 3.25
C TRP A 36 -17.76 1.17 3.29
N PHE A 37 -16.80 1.83 3.95
CA PHE A 37 -15.44 1.31 4.14
C PHE A 37 -15.38 0.13 5.14
N GLU A 38 -16.30 0.04 6.10
CA GLU A 38 -16.37 -1.04 7.10
C GLU A 38 -17.27 -2.22 6.66
N LYS A 39 -18.19 -2.02 5.71
CA LYS A 39 -19.08 -3.07 5.17
C LYS A 39 -18.40 -4.04 4.20
N ASP A 40 -17.16 -3.78 3.78
CA ASP A 40 -16.32 -4.81 3.16
C ASP A 40 -15.71 -5.78 4.19
N SER A 41 -15.87 -5.54 5.50
CA SER A 41 -15.09 -6.25 6.52
C SER A 41 -15.83 -7.18 7.49
N ARG A 42 -17.17 -7.36 7.49
CA ARG A 42 -17.79 -8.42 8.34
C ARG A 42 -19.31 -8.72 8.13
N SER A 43 -19.64 -10.01 7.94
CA SER A 43 -20.94 -10.75 8.01
C SER A 43 -21.54 -11.21 6.65
N GLY A 44 -21.72 -12.49 6.28
CA GLY A 44 -21.47 -13.79 6.91
C GLY A 44 -22.70 -14.73 6.96
N GLY A 45 -22.81 -15.71 6.05
CA GLY A 45 -23.54 -17.02 6.17
C GLY A 45 -24.82 -17.18 5.31
N ASN A 46 -25.20 -18.30 4.68
CA ASN A 46 -24.66 -19.67 4.41
C ASN A 46 -25.67 -20.29 3.37
N CYS A 47 -25.34 -21.01 2.29
CA CYS A 47 -24.79 -22.36 2.19
C CYS A 47 -24.50 -22.71 0.71
N PHE A 48 -23.67 -23.76 0.53
CA PHE A 48 -23.29 -24.43 -0.72
C PHE A 48 -22.33 -23.67 -1.62
N PHE A 49 -21.04 -23.83 -1.39
CA PHE A 49 -20.08 -24.40 -2.35
C PHE A 49 -18.75 -24.54 -1.59
N GLY A 50 -18.05 -25.65 -1.84
CA GLY A 50 -17.01 -26.22 -0.98
C GLY A 50 -15.90 -25.26 -0.55
N SER A 51 -15.17 -25.71 0.47
CA SER A 51 -13.85 -25.19 0.90
C SER A 51 -13.21 -24.32 -0.17
N LYS A 52 -13.30 -22.98 -0.02
CA LYS A 52 -12.57 -22.09 -0.92
C LYS A 52 -11.10 -22.48 -0.80
N PRO A 53 -10.41 -22.88 -1.89
CA PRO A 53 -9.00 -23.17 -1.80
C PRO A 53 -8.34 -21.91 -1.27
N ASN A 54 -7.61 -22.07 -0.17
CA ASN A 54 -6.63 -21.12 0.32
C ASN A 54 -5.90 -20.57 -0.92
N PRO A 55 -5.91 -19.25 -1.23
CA PRO A 55 -5.20 -18.74 -2.40
C PRO A 55 -3.78 -19.25 -2.28
N THR A 56 -3.45 -20.16 -3.19
CA THR A 56 -2.39 -21.15 -3.01
C THR A 56 -1.04 -20.43 -3.06
N ILE A 57 -0.64 -19.82 -1.93
CA ILE A 57 0.77 -19.72 -1.61
C ILE A 57 1.19 -21.18 -1.57
N ARG A 58 1.84 -21.63 -2.64
CA ARG A 58 2.36 -22.99 -2.69
C ARG A 58 3.18 -23.16 -1.42
N PRO A 59 3.04 -24.28 -0.68
CA PRO A 59 3.96 -24.57 0.39
C PRO A 59 5.34 -24.50 -0.26
N VAL A 60 6.08 -23.44 0.05
CA VAL A 60 7.39 -23.23 -0.53
C VAL A 60 8.16 -24.49 -0.13
N PRO A 61 8.64 -25.31 -1.09
CA PRO A 61 9.60 -26.36 -0.77
C PRO A 61 10.65 -25.72 0.12
N ALA A 62 11.23 -26.41 1.11
CA ALA A 62 12.23 -25.79 1.99
C ALA A 62 13.44 -25.27 1.18
N LEU A 63 13.27 -24.07 0.61
CA LEU A 63 14.20 -23.44 -0.31
C LEU A 63 15.32 -23.01 0.61
N ARG A 64 16.53 -23.48 0.28
CA ARG A 64 17.72 -22.95 0.92
C ARG A 64 17.73 -21.46 0.64
N ARG A 65 17.47 -20.66 1.67
CA ARG A 65 17.48 -19.21 1.56
C ARG A 65 18.84 -18.79 1.00
N ARG A 66 18.80 -17.97 -0.05
CA ARG A 66 20.00 -17.45 -0.71
C ARG A 66 19.87 -15.97 -1.00
N GLY A 67 20.99 -15.35 -1.37
CA GLY A 67 21.01 -14.00 -1.92
C GLY A 67 20.49 -13.98 -3.36
N PHE A 68 19.79 -12.91 -3.71
CA PHE A 68 19.36 -12.60 -5.07
C PHE A 68 19.87 -11.22 -5.47
N THR A 69 20.58 -11.14 -6.60
CA THR A 69 20.91 -9.83 -7.19
C THR A 69 19.69 -9.21 -7.86
N ARG A 70 19.80 -7.95 -8.29
CA ARG A 70 18.76 -7.26 -9.08
C ARG A 70 18.37 -8.05 -10.33
N GLU A 71 19.36 -8.54 -11.08
CA GLU A 71 19.14 -9.29 -12.31
C GLU A 71 18.49 -10.63 -12.04
N GLU A 72 18.99 -11.36 -11.03
CA GLU A 72 18.43 -12.65 -10.65
C GLU A 72 16.99 -12.51 -10.14
N LEU A 73 16.71 -11.48 -9.34
CA LEU A 73 15.36 -11.22 -8.82
C LEU A 73 14.39 -10.87 -9.95
N GLY A 74 14.85 -10.11 -10.95
CA GLY A 74 14.07 -9.73 -12.13
C GLY A 74 13.65 -10.90 -13.03
N GLU A 75 14.20 -12.10 -12.83
CA GLU A 75 13.71 -13.31 -13.51
C GLU A 75 12.42 -13.88 -12.90
N TYR A 76 12.07 -13.46 -11.69
CA TYR A 76 10.91 -13.94 -10.94
C TYR A 76 9.74 -12.94 -10.99
N ASP A 77 9.39 -12.55 -12.21
CA ASP A 77 8.31 -11.60 -12.52
C ASP A 77 6.93 -12.28 -12.74
N GLY A 78 6.88 -13.61 -12.74
CA GLY A 78 5.67 -14.37 -13.09
C GLY A 78 5.45 -14.58 -14.59
N ALA A 79 6.29 -14.00 -15.45
CA ALA A 79 6.26 -14.17 -16.91
C ALA A 79 7.40 -15.08 -17.40
N ARG A 80 8.64 -14.83 -16.95
CA ARG A 80 9.82 -15.64 -17.26
C ARG A 80 9.83 -16.93 -16.45
N LYS A 81 9.60 -16.80 -15.15
CA LYS A 81 9.42 -17.91 -14.20
C LYS A 81 7.99 -17.86 -13.66
N SER A 82 7.44 -19.03 -13.31
CA SER A 82 6.09 -19.10 -12.74
C SER A 82 6.00 -18.55 -11.32
N ASP A 83 7.13 -18.50 -10.63
CA ASP A 83 7.25 -17.97 -9.28
C ASP A 83 7.45 -16.46 -9.33
N ILE A 84 6.86 -15.76 -8.36
CA ILE A 84 6.94 -14.30 -8.27
C ILE A 84 7.63 -13.94 -6.97
N TYR A 85 8.80 -13.33 -7.08
CA TYR A 85 9.56 -12.86 -5.94
C TYR A 85 9.57 -11.34 -5.88
N MET A 86 9.64 -10.82 -4.67
CA MET A 86 9.67 -9.38 -4.43
C MET A 86 10.47 -9.10 -3.17
N SER A 87 11.30 -8.06 -3.19
CA SER A 87 12.06 -7.66 -2.02
C SER A 87 11.47 -6.46 -1.31
N VAL A 88 11.39 -6.56 0.02
CA VAL A 88 11.01 -5.47 0.93
C VAL A 88 12.01 -5.43 2.07
N LYS A 89 12.62 -4.27 2.29
CA LYS A 89 13.75 -3.99 3.19
C LYS A 89 14.88 -5.02 3.05
N GLY A 90 15.19 -5.40 1.81
CA GLY A 90 16.21 -6.38 1.50
C GLY A 90 15.86 -7.84 1.85
N VAL A 91 14.65 -8.12 2.33
CA VAL A 91 14.15 -9.49 2.51
C VAL A 91 13.36 -9.88 1.26
N VAL A 92 13.59 -11.07 0.71
CA VAL A 92 12.90 -11.55 -0.49
C VAL A 92 11.77 -12.49 -0.09
N TYR A 93 10.58 -12.20 -0.59
CA TYR A 93 9.35 -12.94 -0.33
C TYR A 93 8.82 -13.56 -1.62
N GLU A 94 8.21 -14.75 -1.51
CA GLU A 94 7.39 -15.30 -2.59
C GLU A 94 5.96 -14.76 -2.46
N VAL A 95 5.51 -14.03 -3.46
CA VAL A 95 4.23 -13.33 -3.44
C VAL A 95 3.20 -14.03 -4.32
N ALA A 96 1.92 -13.81 -3.97
CA ALA A 96 0.82 -14.53 -4.59
C ALA A 96 0.53 -14.01 -6.02
N PRO A 97 0.45 -14.89 -7.03
CA PRO A 97 0.27 -14.50 -8.43
C PRO A 97 -1.06 -13.81 -8.72
N GLN A 98 -2.06 -13.96 -7.83
CA GLN A 98 -3.37 -13.31 -7.98
C GLN A 98 -3.30 -11.78 -7.83
N LEU A 99 -2.22 -11.23 -7.27
CA LEU A 99 -2.04 -9.80 -7.06
C LEU A 99 -0.84 -9.21 -7.82
N TYR A 100 0.21 -10.01 -8.01
CA TYR A 100 1.49 -9.58 -8.59
C TYR A 100 1.81 -10.24 -9.94
N GLY A 101 0.95 -11.16 -10.41
CA GLY A 101 1.12 -11.82 -11.70
C GLY A 101 0.96 -10.88 -12.89
N PRO A 102 1.38 -11.31 -14.09
CA PRO A 102 1.23 -10.51 -15.30
C PRO A 102 -0.21 -10.01 -15.50
N GLY A 103 -0.37 -8.70 -15.73
CA GLY A 103 -1.67 -8.04 -15.90
C GLY A 103 -2.44 -7.75 -14.59
N GLN A 104 -1.88 -8.08 -13.43
CA GLN A 104 -2.45 -7.72 -12.13
C GLN A 104 -2.02 -6.30 -11.69
N PRO A 105 -2.78 -5.63 -10.81
CA PRO A 105 -2.53 -4.22 -10.46
C PRO A 105 -1.17 -3.96 -9.82
N TYR A 106 -0.58 -4.94 -9.14
CA TYR A 106 0.73 -4.80 -8.47
C TYR A 106 1.87 -5.50 -9.22
N HIS A 107 1.66 -5.85 -10.49
CA HIS A 107 2.68 -6.52 -11.30
C HIS A 107 3.97 -5.69 -11.44
N VAL A 108 3.88 -4.36 -11.35
CA VAL A 108 5.03 -3.43 -11.36
C VAL A 108 6.07 -3.71 -10.27
N TYR A 109 5.73 -4.48 -9.24
CA TYR A 109 6.61 -4.84 -8.14
C TYR A 109 7.24 -6.23 -8.29
N ALA A 110 6.75 -7.02 -9.23
CA ALA A 110 7.21 -8.38 -9.45
C ALA A 110 8.67 -8.38 -9.91
N GLY A 111 9.53 -9.15 -9.24
CA GLY A 111 10.95 -9.27 -9.56
C GLY A 111 11.81 -8.07 -9.14
N HIS A 112 11.33 -7.20 -8.26
CA HIS A 112 12.04 -5.99 -7.87
C HIS A 112 12.17 -5.80 -6.36
N GLU A 113 13.14 -4.97 -5.97
CA GLU A 113 13.21 -4.35 -4.65
C GLU A 113 12.23 -3.17 -4.64
N VAL A 114 11.27 -3.17 -3.72
CA VAL A 114 10.16 -2.20 -3.72
C VAL A 114 10.04 -1.42 -2.43
N SER A 115 11.08 -1.40 -1.59
CA SER A 115 11.06 -0.67 -0.33
C SER A 115 10.73 0.80 -0.54
N ARG A 116 11.40 1.43 -1.51
CA ARG A 116 11.18 2.85 -1.79
C ARG A 116 9.79 3.10 -2.39
N CYS A 117 9.31 2.20 -3.24
CA CYS A 117 7.93 2.26 -3.75
C CYS A 117 6.91 2.23 -2.60
N LEU A 118 7.09 1.34 -1.63
CA LEU A 118 6.18 1.20 -0.49
C LEU A 118 6.27 2.38 0.47
N ALA A 119 7.47 2.89 0.71
CA ALA A 119 7.70 4.09 1.53
C ALA A 119 6.97 5.31 0.95
N LYS A 120 7.12 5.53 -0.37
CA LYS A 120 6.52 6.67 -1.09
C LYS A 120 5.11 6.42 -1.61
N SER A 121 4.55 5.23 -1.39
CA SER A 121 3.28 4.80 -1.97
C SER A 121 3.21 4.91 -3.52
N ASP A 122 4.33 4.65 -4.19
CA ASP A 122 4.44 4.68 -5.66
C ASP A 122 3.95 3.37 -6.28
N LEU A 123 2.85 3.42 -7.03
CA LEU A 123 2.26 2.29 -7.77
C LEU A 123 2.72 2.23 -9.24
N THR A 124 3.60 3.13 -9.68
CA THR A 124 4.10 3.16 -11.06
C THR A 124 5.35 2.29 -11.24
N GLY A 125 6.04 1.98 -10.15
CA GLY A 125 7.29 1.22 -10.16
C GLY A 125 8.53 2.06 -10.49
N GLN A 126 8.39 3.38 -10.62
CA GLN A 126 9.51 4.28 -10.90
C GLN A 126 10.55 4.31 -9.80
N GLU A 127 10.13 4.02 -8.56
CA GLU A 127 11.02 3.97 -7.40
C GLU A 127 11.55 2.55 -7.11
N ALA A 128 11.30 1.58 -7.99
CA ALA A 128 11.77 0.22 -7.80
C ALA A 128 13.30 0.12 -7.96
N ASN A 129 13.92 -0.79 -7.20
CA ASN A 129 15.37 -1.05 -7.18
C ASN A 129 16.25 0.15 -6.81
N LYS A 130 15.69 1.14 -6.12
CA LYS A 130 16.41 2.31 -5.60
C LYS A 130 16.56 2.23 -4.10
N ASP A 131 17.66 2.80 -3.61
CA ASP A 131 17.88 2.91 -2.17
C ASP A 131 16.73 3.64 -1.45
N TRP A 132 16.26 3.03 -0.36
CA TRP A 132 15.25 3.58 0.53
C TRP A 132 15.86 4.26 1.75
N THR A 133 17.16 4.05 2.04
CA THR A 133 17.82 4.64 3.20
C THR A 133 18.05 6.14 3.04
N HIS A 134 18.15 6.60 1.80
CA HIS A 134 18.24 8.01 1.43
C HIS A 134 16.99 8.51 0.68
N GLY A 135 16.60 9.75 0.96
CA GLY A 135 15.49 10.41 0.25
C GLY A 135 14.09 9.90 0.59
N CYS A 136 13.91 9.30 1.78
CA CYS A 136 12.62 9.04 2.41
C CYS A 136 12.49 9.88 3.70
N SER A 137 11.30 10.41 3.97
CA SER A 137 10.98 11.07 5.25
C SER A 137 10.86 10.05 6.38
N LYS A 138 10.81 10.54 7.62
CA LYS A 138 10.62 9.68 8.79
C LYS A 138 9.28 8.94 8.72
N GLU A 139 8.22 9.62 8.31
CA GLU A 139 6.87 9.06 8.17
C GLU A 139 6.82 7.98 7.08
N GLU A 140 7.52 8.20 5.96
CA GLU A 140 7.65 7.21 4.88
C GLU A 140 8.41 5.96 5.33
N MET A 141 9.44 6.13 6.15
CA MET A 141 10.17 5.01 6.76
C MET A 141 9.32 4.22 7.76
N GLU A 142 8.50 4.90 8.57
CA GLU A 142 7.54 4.24 9.47
C GLU A 142 6.48 3.45 8.68
N ALA A 143 6.00 3.99 7.56
CA ALA A 143 5.09 3.28 6.65
C ALA A 143 5.75 2.03 6.04
N LEU A 144 7.01 2.14 5.62
CA LEU A 144 7.80 1.01 5.11
C LEU A 144 7.98 -0.08 6.16
N ASP A 145 8.26 0.27 7.41
CA ASP A 145 8.37 -0.69 8.52
C ASP A 145 7.06 -1.43 8.78
N TRP A 146 5.94 -0.72 8.71
CA TRP A 146 4.62 -1.34 8.79
C TRP A 146 4.38 -2.34 7.65
N TRP A 147 4.73 -1.96 6.42
CA TRP A 147 4.64 -2.86 5.27
C TRP A 147 5.52 -4.09 5.43
N ALA A 148 6.79 -3.93 5.80
CA ALA A 148 7.72 -5.04 6.01
C ALA A 148 7.16 -6.07 7.01
N ASN A 149 6.58 -5.62 8.12
CA ASN A 149 5.94 -6.49 9.11
C ASN A 149 4.73 -7.24 8.54
N LYS A 150 3.93 -6.56 7.71
CA LYS A 150 2.77 -7.18 7.04
C LYS A 150 3.19 -8.24 6.04
N PHE A 151 4.25 -7.99 5.27
CA PHE A 151 4.82 -8.96 4.34
C PHE A 151 5.40 -10.17 5.07
N ASN A 152 6.15 -9.96 6.15
CA ASN A 152 6.70 -11.04 6.97
C ASN A 152 5.63 -11.97 7.55
N SER A 153 4.44 -11.44 7.87
CA SER A 153 3.32 -12.24 8.38
C SER A 153 2.52 -12.95 7.28
N LYS A 154 2.51 -12.41 6.06
CA LYS A 154 1.63 -12.87 4.97
C LYS A 154 2.33 -13.81 3.99
N TYR A 155 3.62 -13.61 3.75
CA TYR A 155 4.36 -14.29 2.69
C TYR A 155 5.58 -15.02 3.24
N PRO A 156 5.93 -16.18 2.67
CA PRO A 156 7.12 -16.92 3.04
C PRO A 156 8.39 -16.20 2.57
N VAL A 157 9.42 -16.22 3.42
CA VAL A 157 10.75 -15.66 3.13
C VAL A 157 11.58 -16.68 2.36
N VAL A 158 12.00 -16.31 1.15
CA VAL A 158 12.83 -17.14 0.26
C VAL A 158 14.31 -16.76 0.26
N GLY A 159 14.67 -15.58 0.76
CA GLY A 159 16.06 -15.12 0.74
C GLY A 159 16.24 -13.67 1.15
N TRP A 160 17.36 -13.09 0.71
CA TRP A 160 17.68 -11.67 0.88
C TRP A 160 18.14 -11.07 -0.45
N PHE A 161 17.95 -9.77 -0.59
CA PHE A 161 18.40 -9.01 -1.74
C PHE A 161 19.86 -8.63 -1.57
N VAL A 162 20.62 -8.73 -2.64
CA VAL A 162 22.03 -8.34 -2.71
C VAL A 162 22.08 -7.07 -3.56
N PRO A 163 22.19 -5.88 -2.93
CA PRO A 163 22.29 -4.63 -3.66
C PRO A 163 23.62 -4.56 -4.42
N ASP A 164 23.59 -3.92 -5.59
CA ASP A 164 24.78 -3.54 -6.35
C ASP A 164 25.21 -2.10 -6.02
N GLU A 165 26.31 -1.63 -6.58
CA GLU A 165 26.79 -0.25 -6.38
C GLU A 165 25.78 0.78 -6.91
N ASP A 166 25.11 0.46 -8.02
CA ASP A 166 24.13 1.34 -8.67
C ASP A 166 22.88 1.58 -7.80
N PHE A 167 22.56 0.63 -6.91
CA PHE A 167 21.46 0.75 -5.96
C PHE A 167 21.61 1.99 -5.06
N TYR A 168 22.83 2.30 -4.62
CA TYR A 168 23.12 3.41 -3.72
C TYR A 168 23.31 4.74 -4.46
N THR A 169 23.84 4.71 -5.69
CA THR A 169 24.14 5.93 -6.48
C THR A 169 22.92 6.48 -7.21
N GLY A 170 21.92 5.64 -7.53
CA GLY A 170 20.70 6.04 -8.25
C GLY A 170 19.79 7.05 -7.52
N ALA A 171 20.16 7.49 -6.32
CA ALA A 171 19.47 8.56 -5.60
C ALA A 171 19.92 9.99 -5.99
N GLU A 172 21.09 10.15 -6.64
CA GLU A 172 21.73 11.48 -6.82
C GLU A 172 21.50 12.16 -8.19
N ASP A 173 20.88 11.51 -9.18
CA ASP A 173 20.78 12.01 -10.57
C ASP A 173 19.69 13.06 -10.83
N ASN A 174 19.49 14.03 -9.92
CA ASN A 174 18.66 15.22 -10.18
C ASN A 174 19.42 16.54 -10.03
N THR A 175 20.75 16.51 -9.87
CA THR A 175 21.54 17.72 -9.60
C THR A 175 22.86 17.77 -10.38
N HIS A 176 22.82 17.68 -11.71
CA HIS A 176 23.83 18.40 -12.50
C HIS A 176 23.32 18.70 -13.92
N PRO A 177 22.84 19.93 -14.21
CA PRO A 177 22.86 20.39 -15.57
C PRO A 177 24.34 20.49 -15.97
N SER A 178 24.73 19.74 -17.01
CA SER A 178 26.01 19.92 -17.67
C SER A 178 26.06 21.36 -18.18
N LEU A 179 27.05 22.12 -17.72
CA LEU A 179 27.37 23.48 -18.20
C LEU A 179 27.87 23.44 -19.65
#